data_AF-A0A3D2R0S2-F1
#
_entry.id   AF-A0A3D2R0S2-F1
#
_cell.length_a   1.000
_cell.length_b   1.000
_cell.length_c   1.000
_cell.angle_alpha   90.00
_cell.angle_beta   90.00
_cell.angle_gamma   90.00
#
_symmetry.space_group_name_H-M   'P 1'
#
loop_
_entity.id
_entity.type
_entity.pdbx_description
1 polymer ?
#
loop_
_entity_poly.entity_id
_entity_poly.type
_entity_poly.pdbx_seq_one_letter_code
_entity_poly.pdbx_strand_id
1 'polypeptide(L)' 'MSEKKIDIELTLKELEQIVTNMEEESLNIEVSLKLYERGVSLVKDAQKSLNKIEKRIQILSQNNELEDLDLDGQ' A
#
# COMPACT_ATOMS: atom_id res chain seq x y z
N MET A 1 16.07 10.91 10.75
CA MET A 1 14.61 10.80 10.94
C MET A 1 14.14 9.63 10.12
N SER A 2 13.69 8.54 10.74
CA SER A 2 13.33 7.32 10.04
C SER A 2 12.14 7.59 9.11
N GLU A 3 12.39 7.53 7.80
CA GLU A 3 11.32 7.58 6.80
C GLU A 3 10.29 6.52 7.19
N LYS A 4 9.06 6.96 7.45
CA LYS A 4 7.94 6.08 7.80
C LYS A 4 7.65 5.24 6.56
N LYS A 5 8.30 4.09 6.46
CA LYS A 5 8.08 3.11 5.39
C LYS A 5 6.61 2.72 5.51
N ILE A 6 5.82 3.03 4.49
CA ILE A 6 4.44 2.54 4.44
C ILE A 6 4.53 1.03 4.44
N ASP A 7 3.98 0.43 5.48
CA ASP A 7 3.88 -1.01 5.61
C ASP A 7 2.66 -1.45 4.79
N ILE A 8 2.94 -2.15 3.70
CA ILE A 8 1.92 -2.60 2.74
C ILE A 8 0.99 -3.61 3.43
N GLU A 9 1.52 -4.48 4.29
CA GLU A 9 0.70 -5.47 5.00
C GLU A 9 -0.29 -4.79 5.95
N LEU A 10 0.17 -3.77 6.69
CA LEU A 10 -0.74 -2.98 7.55
C LEU A 10 -1.79 -2.23 6.73
N THR A 11 -1.40 -1.70 5.57
CA THR A 11 -2.32 -0.96 4.68
C THR A 11 -3.40 -1.89 4.12
N LEU A 12 -3.02 -3.10 3.70
CA LEU A 12 -3.95 -4.12 3.23
C LEU A 12 -4.90 -4.56 4.33
N LYS A 13 -4.40 -4.82 5.53
CA LYS A 13 -5.22 -5.19 6.69
C LYS A 13 -6.25 -4.11 7.05
N GLU A 14 -5.87 -2.83 6.96
CA GLU A 14 -6.80 -1.73 7.20
C GLU A 14 -7.88 -1.65 6.12
N LEU A 15 -7.51 -1.88 4.85
CA LEU A 15 -8.48 -1.95 3.74
C LEU A 15 -9.48 -3.10 3.90
N GLU A 16 -9.02 -4.28 4.30
CA GLU A 16 -9.90 -5.43 4.61
C GLU A 16 -10.91 -5.10 5.71
N GLN A 17 -10.46 -4.42 6.77
CA GLN A 17 -11.34 -3.98 7.85
C GLN A 17 -12.37 -2.96 7.36
N ILE A 18 -11.97 -2.02 6.50
CA ILE A 18 -12.87 -1.05 5.89
C ILE A 18 -13.94 -1.76 5.06
N VAL A 19 -13.55 -2.72 4.21
CA VAL A 19 -14.50 -3.50 3.40
C VAL A 19 -15.47 -4.25 4.30
N THR A 20 -14.95 -4.95 5.31
CA THR A 20 -15.79 -5.70 6.27
C THR A 20 -16.81 -4.78 6.96
N ASN A 21 -16.39 -3.59 7.39
CA ASN A 21 -17.30 -2.63 8.03
C ASN A 21 -18.34 -2.07 7.04
N MET A 22 -17.99 -1.94 5.76
CA MET A 22 -18.91 -1.47 4.71
C MET A 22 -19.96 -2.51 4.32
N GLU A 23 -19.76 -3.79 4.64
CA GLU A 23 -20.72 -4.87 4.40
C GLU A 23 -21.82 -4.94 5.49
N GLU A 24 -21.71 -4.17 6.58
CA GLU A 24 -22.74 -4.13 7.62
C GLU A 24 -24.04 -3.48 7.11
N GLU A 25 -25.16 -4.21 7.19
CA GLU A 25 -26.48 -3.77 6.70
C GLU A 25 -27.01 -2.50 7.40
N SER A 26 -26.53 -2.21 8.61
CA SER A 26 -26.93 -1.03 9.41
C SER A 26 -25.99 0.16 9.29
N LEU A 27 -25.05 0.16 8.34
CA LEU A 27 -24.05 1.22 8.24
C LEU A 27 -24.70 2.55 7.79
N ASN A 28 -24.51 3.59 8.60
CA ASN A 28 -24.93 4.94 8.28
C ASN A 28 -24.13 5.48 7.08
N ILE A 29 -24.83 6.09 6.11
CA ILE A 29 -24.26 6.75 4.92
C ILE A 29 -23.08 7.68 5.25
N GLU A 30 -23.15 8.48 6.32
CA GLU A 30 -22.04 9.37 6.70
C GLU A 30 -20.78 8.58 7.11
N VAL A 31 -20.97 7.43 7.76
CA VAL A 31 -19.89 6.51 8.12
C VAL A 31 -19.36 5.81 6.88
N SER A 32 -20.24 5.36 5.97
CA SER A 32 -19.86 4.76 4.69
C SER A 32 -19.00 5.71 3.85
N LEU A 33 -19.34 7.00 3.81
CA LEU A 33 -18.56 8.02 3.11
C LEU A 33 -17.16 8.19 3.73
N LYS A 34 -17.07 8.25 5.06
CA LYS A 34 -15.77 8.35 5.75
C LYS A 34 -14.89 7.11 5.51
N LEU A 35 -15.48 5.91 5.56
CA LEU A 35 -14.79 4.66 5.28
C LEU A 35 -14.30 4.61 3.82
N TYR A 36 -15.12 5.04 2.87
CA TYR A 36 -14.75 5.15 1.47
C TYR A 36 -13.57 6.13 1.26
N GLU A 37 -13.66 7.35 1.81
CA GLU A 37 -12.59 8.34 1.72
C GLU A 37 -11.28 7.80 2.31
N ARG A 38 -11.36 7.12 3.46
CA ARG A 38 -10.21 6.47 4.09
C ARG A 38 -9.61 5.39 3.19
N GLY A 39 -10.45 4.51 2.62
CA GLY A 39 -10.01 3.46 1.70
C GLY A 39 -9.30 4.02 0.47
N VAL A 40 -9.87 5.06 -0.15
CA VAL A 40 -9.25 5.76 -1.29
C VAL A 40 -7.89 6.35 -0.92
N SER A 41 -7.75 6.93 0.28
CA SER A 41 -6.47 7.46 0.75
C SER A 41 -5.43 6.36 0.92
N LEU A 42 -5.80 5.24 1.55
CA LEU A 42 -4.91 4.10 1.78
C LEU A 42 -4.39 3.51 0.47
N VAL A 43 -5.27 3.32 -0.53
CA VAL A 43 -4.89 2.83 -1.85
C VAL A 43 -3.92 3.78 -2.54
N LYS A 44 -4.17 5.10 -2.47
CA LYS A 44 -3.26 6.11 -3.05
C LYS A 44 -1.88 6.07 -2.40
N ASP A 45 -1.82 5.88 -1.09
CA ASP A 45 -0.56 5.85 -0.36
C ASP A 45 0.21 4.54 -0.61
N ALA A 46 -0.49 3.40 -0.69
CA ALA A 46 0.10 2.14 -1.13
C ALA A 46 0.71 2.25 -2.53
N GLN A 47 -0.02 2.80 -3.49
CA GLN A 47 0.48 2.98 -4.86
C GLN A 47 1.72 3.87 -4.91
N LYS A 48 1.76 4.97 -4.14
CA LYS A 48 2.95 5.83 -4.05
C LYS A 48 4.16 5.07 -3.48
N SER A 49 3.95 4.25 -2.46
CA SER A 49 5.01 3.44 -1.86
C SER A 49 5.58 2.44 -2.87
N LEU A 50 4.70 1.69 -3.55
CA LEU A 50 5.06 0.75 -4.60
C LEU A 50 5.85 1.44 -5.72
N ASN A 51 5.35 2.57 -6.24
CA ASN A 51 6.03 3.34 -7.27
C ASN A 51 7.43 3.81 -6.83
N LYS A 52 7.63 4.14 -5.54
CA LYS A 52 8.95 4.53 -5.01
C LYS A 52 9.90 3.32 -4.99
N ILE A 53 9.40 2.15 -4.63
CA ILE A 53 10.17 0.90 -4.63
C ILE A 53 10.54 0.53 -6.06
N GLU A 54 9.58 0.54 -7.00
CA GLU A 54 9.81 0.25 -8.41
C GLU A 54 10.87 1.18 -9.03
N LYS A 55 10.77 2.49 -8.78
CA LYS A 55 11.79 3.46 -9.24
C LYS A 55 13.17 3.16 -8.67
N ARG A 56 13.25 2.77 -7.39
CA ARG A 56 14.53 2.40 -6.78
C ARG A 56 15.11 1.16 -7.43
N ILE A 57 14.29 0.14 -7.70
CA ILE A 57 14.70 -1.06 -8.44
C ILE A 57 15.20 -0.66 -9.83
N GLN A 58 14.46 0.18 -10.57
CA GLN A 58 14.89 0.64 -11.90
C GLN A 58 16.26 1.34 -11.88
N ILE A 59 16.51 2.23 -10.91
CA ILE A 59 17.80 2.91 -10.79
C ILE A 59 18.93 1.92 -10.50
N LEU A 60 18.72 1.01 -9.53
CA LEU A 60 19.71 -0.03 -9.21
C LEU A 60 19.97 -0.94 -10.43
N SER A 61 18.94 -1.24 -11.22
CA SER A 61 19.06 -2.05 -12.44
C SER A 61 19.91 -1.35 -13.49
N GLN A 62 19.69 -0.05 -13.69
CA GLN A 62 20.41 0.77 -14.67
C GLN A 62 21.88 0.96 -14.27
N ASN A 63 22.17 0.97 -12.98
CA ASN A 63 23.52 1.08 -12.45
C ASN A 63 24.28 -0.26 -12.43
N ASN A 64 23.69 -1.37 -12.91
CA ASN A 64 24.20 -2.73 -12.72
C ASN A 64 24.41 -3.12 -11.24
N GLU A 65 23.78 -2.41 -10.29
CA GLU A 65 23.84 -2.67 -8.85
C GLU A 65 22.81 -3.72 -8.39
N LEU A 66 21.88 -4.12 -9.28
CA LEU A 66 20.94 -5.23 -9.00
C LEU A 66 21.54 -6.62 -9.23
N GLU A 67 22.70 -6.74 -9.88
CA GLU A 67 23.31 -8.04 -10.19
C GLU A 67 23.72 -8.82 -8.91
N ASP A 68 23.83 -8.13 -7.77
CA ASP A 68 24.18 -8.71 -6.46
C ASP A 68 22.97 -9.07 -5.56
N LEU A 69 21.74 -8.82 -6.02
CA LEU A 69 20.54 -9.30 -5.32
C LEU A 69 19.99 -10.49 -6.11
N ASP A 70 20.53 -11.67 -5.81
CA ASP A 70 19.92 -12.96 -6.16
C ASP A 70 18.46 -12.97 -5.67
N LEU A 71 17.56 -12.53 -6.54
CA LEU A 71 16.12 -12.73 -6.48
C LEU A 71 15.75 -13.96 -7.32
N ASP A 72 16.65 -14.95 -7.38
CA ASP A 72 16.27 -16.29 -7.80
C ASP A 72 15.35 -16.85 -6.73
N GLY A 73 14.08 -16.94 -7.11
CA GLY A 73 13.01 -17.46 -6.29
C GLY A 73 13.34 -18.84 -5.72
N GLN A 74 13.15 -18.96 -4.41
CA GLN A 74 12.51 -20.12 -3.80
C GLN A 74 11.23 -19.66 -3.09
#